data_AF-A0AAN5I7U9-F1
#
_entry.id   AF-A0AAN5I7U9-F1
#
_cell.length_a   1.000
_cell.length_b   1.000
_cell.length_c   1.000
_cell.angle_alpha   90.00
_cell.angle_beta   90.00
_cell.angle_gamma   90.00
#
_symmetry.space_group_name_H-M   'P 1'
#
loop_
_entity.id
_entity.type
_entity.pdbx_description
1 polymer ?
#
loop_
_entity_poly.entity_id
_entity_poly.type
_entity_poly.pdbx_seq_one_letter_code
_entity_poly.pdbx_strand_id
1 'polypeptide(L)'
;GIPRMSPPAKIRKIDPSGVKKRPPDGLIRFEIDKISTLDSSGRNSPSIDAKGLPWYVAGCKMRGKTTNRLCVYLYCSNAQSKQWRVDVDAEFNLVHSDNTNCDVVEGSATIHDEMESIGVVLRRWETLMDEERGFVKDDKVTIEIRFWIYNMIGIRVDPRMNFIDPSEPTHDVALIIDGEKIYVNKGILAIHSPFFKTMFYGD
;
A
#
# COMPACT_ATOMS: atom_id res chain seq x y z
N GLY A 1 35.78 35.34 4.30
CA GLY A 1 34.50 34.62 4.16
C GLY A 1 34.77 33.15 4.32
N ILE A 2 34.14 32.51 5.30
CA ILE A 2 34.33 31.07 5.58
C ILE A 2 33.42 30.26 4.64
N PRO A 3 33.88 29.17 4.00
CA PRO A 3 33.03 28.37 3.12
C PRO A 3 31.96 27.64 3.93
N ARG A 4 30.71 27.67 3.46
CA ARG A 4 29.61 26.88 4.03
C ARG A 4 29.87 25.39 3.78
N MET A 5 29.99 24.62 4.85
CA MET A 5 29.95 23.17 4.77
C MET A 5 28.53 22.71 4.43
N SER A 6 28.41 21.83 3.45
CA SER A 6 27.16 21.11 3.15
C SER A 6 26.73 20.24 4.34
N PRO A 7 25.42 20.04 4.58
CA PRO A 7 24.95 19.17 5.66
C PRO A 7 25.43 17.73 5.47
N PRO A 8 25.71 16.98 6.55
CA PRO A 8 26.12 15.59 6.47
C PRO A 8 25.01 14.74 5.83
N ALA A 9 25.37 13.98 4.80
CA ALA A 9 24.50 12.98 4.21
C ALA A 9 24.07 11.97 5.29
N LYS A 10 22.76 11.78 5.47
CA LYS A 10 22.21 10.79 6.41
C LYS A 10 22.70 9.39 6.00
N ILE A 11 23.62 8.83 6.77
CA ILE A 11 24.07 7.45 6.62
C ILE A 11 22.88 6.54 6.94
N ARG A 12 22.32 5.91 5.91
CA ARG A 12 21.39 4.79 6.11
C ARG A 12 22.18 3.68 6.78
N LYS A 13 21.78 3.29 8.01
CA LYS A 13 22.32 2.09 8.66
C LYS A 13 22.02 0.89 7.75
N ILE A 14 23.07 0.29 7.22
CA ILE A 14 22.98 -0.94 6.45
C ILE A 14 22.83 -2.08 7.47
N ASP A 15 21.77 -2.87 7.32
CA ASP A 15 21.57 -4.13 8.03
C ASP A 15 22.77 -5.06 7.76
N PRO A 16 23.38 -5.69 8.80
CA PRO A 16 24.57 -6.53 8.66
C PRO A 16 24.39 -7.77 7.77
N SER A 17 23.18 -8.10 7.31
CA SER A 17 22.92 -9.23 6.43
C SER A 17 23.22 -8.97 4.93
N GLY A 18 23.46 -7.72 4.49
CA GLY A 18 23.82 -7.42 3.10
C GLY A 18 22.75 -7.75 2.04
N VAL A 19 21.61 -8.31 2.44
CA VAL A 19 20.46 -8.53 1.55
C VAL A 19 19.71 -7.21 1.43
N LYS A 20 19.71 -6.63 0.22
CA LYS A 20 18.82 -5.50 -0.08
C LYS A 20 17.38 -5.98 0.14
N LYS A 21 16.71 -5.53 1.21
CA LYS A 21 15.27 -5.74 1.40
C LYS A 21 14.55 -5.32 0.10
N ARG A 22 13.73 -6.21 -0.46
CA ARG A 22 12.84 -5.91 -1.59
C ARG A 22 12.04 -4.64 -1.27
N PRO A 23 11.78 -3.74 -2.24
CA PRO A 23 10.88 -2.62 -2.01
C PRO A 23 9.49 -3.10 -1.54
N PRO A 24 8.80 -2.33 -0.68
CA PRO A 24 7.46 -2.71 -0.23
C PRO A 24 6.49 -2.76 -1.40
N ASP A 25 5.50 -3.65 -1.32
CA ASP A 25 4.41 -3.73 -2.30
C ASP A 25 3.42 -2.56 -2.14
N GLY A 26 3.35 -1.98 -0.94
CA GLY A 26 2.61 -0.75 -0.70
C GLY A 26 3.18 0.10 0.42
N LEU A 27 2.92 1.40 0.31
CA LEU A 27 3.29 2.43 1.27
C LEU A 27 2.09 3.35 1.46
N ILE A 28 1.57 3.43 2.68
CA ILE A 28 0.50 4.37 3.04
C ILE A 28 1.02 5.32 4.10
N ARG A 29 0.98 6.62 3.81
CA ARG A 29 1.25 7.67 4.77
C ARG A 29 -0.06 8.35 5.15
N PHE A 30 -0.43 8.25 6.42
CA PHE A 30 -1.69 8.72 6.97
C PHE A 30 -1.44 9.80 8.02
N GLU A 31 -1.83 11.03 7.71
CA GLU A 31 -1.86 12.14 8.66
C GLU A 31 -3.24 12.19 9.31
N ILE A 32 -3.27 12.17 10.65
CA ILE A 32 -4.49 12.34 11.43
C ILE A 32 -4.46 13.75 12.02
N ASP A 33 -5.24 14.65 11.42
CA ASP A 33 -5.54 15.97 11.99
C ASP A 33 -6.36 15.85 13.26
N LYS A 34 -6.30 16.87 14.13
CA LYS A 34 -7.09 16.93 15.37
C LYS A 34 -6.98 15.64 16.19
N ILE A 35 -5.76 15.12 16.36
CA ILE A 35 -5.50 13.83 17.00
C ILE A 35 -6.02 13.79 18.44
N SER A 36 -6.04 14.93 19.13
CA SER A 36 -6.64 15.10 20.45
C SER A 36 -8.09 14.62 20.55
N THR A 37 -8.86 14.72 19.46
CA THR A 37 -10.28 14.34 19.38
C THR A 37 -10.50 12.92 18.87
N LEU A 38 -9.44 12.16 18.55
CA LEU A 38 -9.56 10.78 18.13
C LEU A 38 -10.16 9.93 19.26
N ASP A 39 -11.12 9.08 18.91
CA ASP A 39 -11.80 8.17 19.84
C ASP A 39 -11.78 6.73 19.30
N SER A 40 -12.63 5.87 19.86
CA SER A 40 -12.72 4.47 19.45
C SER A 40 -13.35 4.25 18.08
N SER A 41 -14.08 5.22 17.52
CA SER A 41 -14.59 5.14 16.15
C SER A 41 -13.47 5.23 15.12
N GLY A 42 -12.34 5.84 15.50
CA GLY A 42 -11.14 5.92 14.69
C GLY A 42 -11.31 6.81 13.45
N ARG A 43 -10.27 6.81 12.61
CA ARG A 43 -10.27 7.48 11.31
C ARG A 43 -9.50 6.63 10.31
N ASN A 44 -9.92 6.70 9.06
CA ASN A 44 -9.33 5.93 7.96
C ASN A 44 -8.57 6.84 7.00
N SER A 45 -7.46 6.34 6.47
CA SER A 45 -6.81 6.92 5.30
C SER A 45 -7.66 6.65 4.05
N PRO A 46 -7.41 7.38 2.95
CA PRO A 46 -7.79 6.90 1.62
C PRO A 46 -7.18 5.52 1.34
N SER A 47 -7.85 4.74 0.49
CA SER A 47 -7.33 3.45 0.04
C SER A 47 -6.34 3.61 -1.10
N ILE A 48 -5.34 2.72 -1.16
CA ILE A 48 -4.46 2.52 -2.31
C ILE A 48 -4.70 1.14 -2.91
N ASP A 49 -4.46 0.97 -4.21
CA ASP A 49 -4.38 -0.36 -4.80
C ASP A 49 -2.97 -0.92 -4.64
N ALA A 50 -2.85 -2.14 -4.13
CA ALA A 50 -1.62 -2.90 -4.19
C ALA A 50 -1.95 -4.36 -4.54
N LYS A 51 -1.38 -4.83 -5.65
CA LYS A 51 -1.61 -6.18 -6.20
C LYS A 51 -3.09 -6.48 -6.49
N GLY A 52 -3.86 -5.48 -6.93
CA GLY A 52 -5.27 -5.65 -7.29
C GLY A 52 -6.20 -5.76 -6.08
N LEU A 53 -5.73 -5.35 -4.89
CA LEU A 53 -6.53 -5.27 -3.67
C LEU A 53 -6.47 -3.84 -3.11
N PRO A 54 -7.58 -3.34 -2.54
CA PRO A 54 -7.60 -2.08 -1.82
C PRO A 54 -7.01 -2.23 -0.41
N TRP A 55 -6.08 -1.36 -0.07
CA TRP A 55 -5.45 -1.27 1.24
C TRP A 55 -5.66 0.11 1.85
N TYR A 56 -6.01 0.18 3.12
CA TYR A 56 -6.10 1.46 3.85
C TYR A 56 -5.63 1.30 5.29
N VAL A 57 -5.35 2.42 5.94
CA VAL A 57 -4.92 2.46 7.34
C VAL A 57 -6.04 3.03 8.19
N ALA A 58 -6.32 2.41 9.33
CA ALA A 58 -7.18 2.97 10.35
C ALA A 58 -6.36 3.28 11.61
N GLY A 59 -6.56 4.46 12.19
CA GLY A 59 -6.05 4.81 13.51
C GLY A 59 -7.20 5.04 14.48
N CYS A 60 -7.15 4.45 15.67
CA CYS A 60 -8.16 4.68 16.70
C CYS A 60 -7.54 4.83 18.09
N LYS A 61 -8.27 5.49 18.99
CA LYS A 61 -7.93 5.59 20.41
C LYS A 61 -8.68 4.52 21.16
N MET A 62 -7.99 3.45 21.52
CA MET A 62 -8.56 2.35 22.29
C MET A 62 -8.41 2.62 23.79
N ARG A 63 -9.49 2.38 24.54
CA ARG A 63 -9.47 2.46 26.00
C ARG A 63 -8.69 1.28 26.58
N GLY A 64 -7.60 1.56 27.28
CA GLY A 64 -6.86 0.57 28.04
C GLY A 64 -7.24 0.56 29.53
N LYS A 65 -6.76 -0.44 30.27
CA LYS A 65 -7.01 -0.57 31.71
C LYS A 65 -6.42 0.59 32.53
N THR A 66 -5.23 1.06 32.15
CA THR A 66 -4.49 2.11 32.86
C THR A 66 -4.37 3.40 32.07
N THR A 67 -4.29 3.31 30.75
CA THR A 67 -4.13 4.43 29.82
C THR A 67 -4.78 4.07 28.49
N ASN A 68 -5.26 5.09 27.78
CA ASN A 68 -5.68 4.94 26.39
C ASN A 68 -4.47 4.65 25.48
N ARG A 69 -4.70 4.07 24.32
CA ARG A 69 -3.63 3.68 23.41
C ARG A 69 -3.98 4.02 21.98
N LEU A 70 -3.01 4.55 21.24
CA LEU A 70 -3.12 4.67 19.80
C LEU A 70 -2.92 3.28 19.20
N CYS A 71 -3.96 2.81 18.51
CA CYS A 71 -3.95 1.54 17.80
C CYS A 71 -4.09 1.82 16.31
N VAL A 72 -3.31 1.10 15.53
CA VAL A 72 -3.24 1.29 14.09
C VAL A 72 -3.40 -0.05 13.42
N TYR A 73 -4.20 -0.06 12.36
CA TYR A 73 -4.58 -1.25 11.62
C TYR A 73 -4.32 -1.00 10.13
N LEU A 74 -3.67 -1.95 9.47
CA LEU A 74 -3.64 -2.06 8.03
C LEU A 74 -4.77 -2.99 7.61
N TYR A 75 -5.74 -2.44 6.88
CA TYR A 75 -6.89 -3.17 6.37
C TYR A 75 -6.70 -3.54 4.91
N CYS A 76 -7.20 -4.70 4.56
CA CYS A 76 -7.39 -5.15 3.19
C CYS A 76 -8.66 -5.98 3.13
N SER A 77 -9.50 -5.72 2.13
CA SER A 77 -10.69 -6.53 1.88
C SER A 77 -10.85 -6.80 0.39
N ASN A 78 -11.46 -7.93 0.06
CA ASN A 78 -11.80 -8.28 -1.31
C ASN A 78 -13.32 -8.35 -1.46
N ALA A 79 -13.92 -7.33 -2.09
CA ALA A 79 -15.36 -7.30 -2.32
C ALA A 79 -15.85 -8.37 -3.31
N GLN A 80 -14.95 -8.99 -4.09
CA GLN A 80 -15.34 -9.91 -5.18
C GLN A 80 -15.51 -11.36 -4.72
N SER A 81 -14.91 -11.76 -3.60
CA SER A 81 -14.92 -13.15 -3.13
C SER A 81 -14.66 -13.20 -1.63
N LYS A 82 -15.21 -14.22 -0.96
CA LYS A 82 -14.83 -14.59 0.41
C LYS A 82 -13.71 -15.63 0.47
N GLN A 83 -13.46 -16.32 -0.65
CA GLN A 83 -12.39 -17.30 -0.77
C GLN A 83 -11.13 -16.61 -1.25
N TRP A 84 -10.45 -15.93 -0.33
CA TRP A 84 -9.18 -15.30 -0.59
C TRP A 84 -8.33 -15.24 0.67
N ARG A 85 -7.01 -15.17 0.49
CA ARG A 85 -6.09 -14.84 1.56
C ARG A 85 -4.83 -14.17 1.04
N VAL A 86 -4.22 -13.36 1.89
CA VAL A 86 -2.94 -12.70 1.64
C VAL A 86 -2.05 -12.86 2.85
N ASP A 87 -0.82 -13.34 2.64
CA ASP A 87 0.22 -13.36 3.67
C ASP A 87 1.04 -12.08 3.55
N VAL A 88 1.08 -11.29 4.62
CA VAL A 88 1.65 -9.94 4.64
C VAL A 88 2.56 -9.71 5.85
N ASP A 89 3.70 -9.07 5.61
CA ASP A 89 4.49 -8.40 6.65
C ASP A 89 4.26 -6.89 6.57
N ALA A 90 4.24 -6.21 7.71
CA ALA A 90 4.08 -4.76 7.78
C ALA A 90 4.99 -4.12 8.83
N GLU A 91 5.60 -3.01 8.45
CA GLU A 91 6.28 -2.06 9.33
C GLU A 91 5.34 -0.89 9.60
N PHE A 92 4.91 -0.72 10.86
CA PHE A 92 4.08 0.38 11.34
C PHE A 92 4.99 1.46 11.95
N ASN A 93 5.07 2.60 11.28
CA ASN A 93 5.96 3.69 11.68
C ASN A 93 5.16 4.87 12.23
N LEU A 94 5.41 5.24 13.48
CA LEU A 94 4.98 6.53 14.03
C LEU A 94 6.05 7.57 13.71
N VAL A 95 5.76 8.50 12.81
CA VAL A 95 6.76 9.43 12.26
C VAL A 95 6.86 10.68 13.12
N HIS A 96 8.08 11.08 13.47
CA HIS A 96 8.34 12.32 14.18
C HIS A 96 7.95 13.53 13.31
N SER A 97 7.43 14.60 13.92
CA SER A 97 6.82 15.74 13.21
C SER A 97 7.74 16.50 12.24
N ASP A 98 9.06 16.44 12.46
CA ASP A 98 10.08 17.02 11.58
C ASP A 98 10.69 16.01 10.58
N ASN A 99 10.18 14.79 10.52
CA ASN A 99 10.68 13.67 9.72
C ASN A 99 12.15 13.28 10.00
N THR A 100 12.65 13.51 11.22
CA THR A 100 14.01 13.10 11.60
C THR A 100 14.10 11.64 12.03
N ASN A 101 13.03 11.10 12.63
CA ASN A 101 12.99 9.74 13.15
C ASN A 101 11.57 9.14 13.11
N CYS A 102 11.45 7.85 13.44
CA CYS A 102 10.18 7.17 13.66
C CYS A 102 10.30 6.06 14.70
N ASP A 103 9.21 5.77 15.41
CA ASP A 103 9.08 4.52 16.15
C ASP A 103 8.53 3.43 15.22
N VAL A 104 9.20 2.29 15.17
CA VAL A 104 8.82 1.17 14.28
C VAL A 104 8.30 0.01 15.11
N VAL A 105 7.16 -0.54 14.69
CA VAL A 105 6.63 -1.82 15.18
C VAL A 105 6.38 -2.71 13.96
N GLU A 106 6.90 -3.93 13.99
CA GLU A 106 6.71 -4.92 12.92
C GLU A 106 5.58 -5.88 13.28
N GLY A 107 4.88 -6.39 12.26
CA GLY A 107 3.89 -7.44 12.41
C GLY A 107 3.72 -8.24 11.14
N SER A 108 3.28 -9.49 11.30
CA SER A 108 2.96 -10.40 10.20
C SER A 108 1.58 -11.01 10.42
N ALA A 109 0.82 -11.20 9.35
CA ALA A 109 -0.49 -11.83 9.41
C ALA A 109 -0.88 -12.49 8.08
N THR A 110 -1.84 -13.40 8.17
CA THR A 110 -2.65 -13.83 7.03
C THR A 110 -3.97 -13.08 7.10
N ILE A 111 -4.23 -12.21 6.12
CA ILE A 111 -5.48 -11.46 5.98
C ILE A 111 -6.43 -12.24 5.06
N HIS A 112 -7.68 -12.37 5.47
CA HIS A 112 -8.75 -13.04 4.72
C HIS A 112 -10.12 -12.46 5.10
N ASP A 113 -11.21 -13.04 4.60
CA ASP A 113 -12.58 -12.53 4.76
C ASP A 113 -13.07 -12.37 6.21
N GLU A 114 -12.63 -13.24 7.14
CA GLU A 114 -12.98 -13.12 8.56
C GLU A 114 -11.99 -12.26 9.36
N MET A 115 -10.79 -12.02 8.80
CA MET A 115 -9.72 -11.24 9.42
C MET A 115 -9.14 -10.28 8.40
N GLU A 116 -9.85 -9.18 8.15
CA GLU A 116 -9.55 -8.19 7.11
C GLU A 116 -8.46 -7.18 7.51
N SER A 117 -7.71 -7.43 8.59
CA SER A 117 -6.64 -6.52 9.01
C SER A 117 -5.55 -7.16 9.86
N ILE A 118 -4.41 -6.48 9.89
CA ILE A 118 -3.37 -6.62 10.90
C ILE A 118 -3.26 -5.30 11.67
N GLY A 119 -3.14 -5.37 12.98
CA GLY A 119 -3.04 -4.17 13.81
C GLY A 119 -2.03 -4.26 14.94
N VAL A 120 -1.54 -3.11 15.36
CA VAL A 120 -0.58 -2.95 16.45
C VAL A 120 -0.99 -1.83 17.38
N VAL A 121 -0.52 -1.91 18.62
CA VAL A 121 -0.55 -0.80 19.56
C VAL A 121 0.75 -0.02 19.39
N LEU A 122 0.70 1.15 18.78
CA LEU A 122 1.91 1.95 18.52
C LEU A 122 2.42 2.63 19.79
N ARG A 123 1.51 3.27 20.55
CA ARG A 123 1.93 4.12 21.67
C ARG A 123 0.84 4.32 22.72
N ARG A 124 1.26 4.52 23.97
CA ARG A 124 0.37 5.01 25.06
C ARG A 124 -0.04 6.43 24.77
N TRP A 125 -1.29 6.78 25.09
CA TRP A 125 -1.86 8.07 24.71
C TRP A 125 -1.15 9.25 25.34
N GLU A 126 -0.84 9.21 26.63
CA GLU A 126 -0.18 10.33 27.32
C GLU A 126 1.25 10.53 26.80
N THR A 127 1.95 9.44 26.46
CA THR A 127 3.29 9.51 25.84
C THR A 127 3.24 10.03 24.40
N LEU A 128 2.17 9.73 23.65
CA LEU A 128 1.98 10.25 22.30
C LEU A 128 1.73 11.76 22.32
N MET A 129 0.87 12.22 23.23
CA MET A 129 0.45 13.63 23.33
C MET A 129 1.49 14.53 24.02
N ASP A 130 2.58 13.96 24.52
CA ASP A 130 3.71 14.70 25.08
C ASP A 130 4.49 15.38 23.94
N GLU A 131 4.32 16.70 23.79
CA GLU A 131 4.94 17.50 22.72
C GLU A 131 6.48 17.44 22.74
N GLU A 132 7.11 17.19 23.91
CA GLU A 132 8.56 17.03 24.02
C GLU A 132 9.07 15.77 23.28
N ARG A 133 8.18 14.80 23.03
CA ARG A 133 8.48 13.60 22.22
C ARG A 133 8.43 13.89 20.72
N GLY A 134 7.82 15.01 20.32
CA GLY A 134 7.82 15.53 18.96
C GLY A 134 7.06 14.71 17.91
N PHE A 135 6.27 13.71 18.30
CA PHE A 135 5.41 12.94 17.38
C PHE A 135 4.10 13.64 17.03
N VAL A 136 3.59 14.47 17.94
CA VAL A 136 2.41 15.31 17.71
C VAL A 136 2.87 16.75 17.56
N LYS A 137 2.40 17.41 16.50
CA LYS A 137 2.62 18.84 16.27
C LYS A 137 1.40 19.42 15.59
N ASP A 138 0.97 20.61 16.03
CA ASP A 138 -0.22 21.28 15.50
C ASP A 138 -1.48 20.37 15.54
N ASP A 139 -1.60 19.58 16.61
CA ASP A 139 -2.64 18.56 16.81
C ASP A 139 -2.73 17.53 15.66
N LYS A 140 -1.60 17.25 15.01
CA LYS A 140 -1.46 16.23 13.95
C LYS A 140 -0.47 15.16 14.38
N VAL A 141 -0.73 13.93 13.93
CA VAL A 141 0.22 12.83 13.98
C VAL A 141 0.34 12.19 12.61
N THR A 142 1.53 11.70 12.25
CA THR A 142 1.74 10.97 11.00
C THR A 142 2.10 9.51 11.25
N ILE A 143 1.38 8.63 10.60
CA ILE A 143 1.61 7.19 10.57
C ILE A 143 2.06 6.81 9.16
N GLU A 144 3.08 5.98 9.05
CA GLU A 144 3.55 5.42 7.77
C GLU A 144 3.59 3.90 7.86
N ILE A 145 2.82 3.21 7.03
CA ILE A 145 2.83 1.75 6.94
C ILE A 145 3.50 1.32 5.64
N ARG A 146 4.49 0.45 5.76
CA ARG A 146 5.10 -0.26 4.64
C ARG A 146 4.73 -1.72 4.75
N PHE A 147 4.35 -2.36 3.66
CA PHE A 147 3.97 -3.76 3.70
C PHE A 147 4.45 -4.54 2.48
N TRP A 148 4.68 -5.83 2.69
CA TRP A 148 5.19 -6.78 1.71
C TRP A 148 4.24 -7.96 1.62
N ILE A 149 3.83 -8.28 0.39
CA ILE A 149 2.94 -9.39 0.10
C ILE A 149 3.77 -10.52 -0.49
N TYR A 150 3.73 -11.68 0.16
CA TYR A 150 4.53 -12.84 -0.25
C TYR A 150 3.70 -13.94 -0.90
N ASN A 151 2.41 -14.01 -0.56
CA ASN A 151 1.51 -15.02 -1.06
C ASN A 151 0.10 -14.47 -1.17
N MET A 152 -0.58 -14.80 -2.28
CA MET A 152 -1.95 -14.40 -2.55
C MET A 152 -2.68 -15.59 -3.17
N ILE A 153 -3.83 -15.95 -2.60
CA ILE A 153 -4.68 -17.03 -3.11
C ILE A 153 -6.10 -16.50 -3.28
N GLY A 154 -6.77 -16.91 -4.37
CA GLY A 154 -8.17 -16.56 -4.61
C GLY A 154 -8.42 -15.12 -5.07
N ILE A 155 -7.36 -14.38 -5.39
CA ILE A 155 -7.44 -13.02 -5.94
C ILE A 155 -7.36 -13.09 -7.45
N ARG A 156 -8.42 -12.63 -8.12
CA ARG A 156 -8.41 -12.41 -9.57
C ARG A 156 -7.82 -11.04 -9.85
N VAL A 157 -6.53 -11.01 -10.14
CA VAL A 157 -5.93 -9.84 -10.79
C VAL A 157 -6.22 -9.98 -12.27
N ASP A 158 -7.17 -9.20 -12.78
CA ASP A 158 -7.42 -9.16 -14.21
C ASP A 158 -6.16 -8.59 -14.88
N PRO A 159 -5.43 -9.37 -15.71
CA PRO A 159 -4.27 -8.85 -16.41
C PRO A 159 -4.75 -7.72 -17.33
N ARG A 160 -4.51 -6.47 -16.92
CA ARG A 160 -4.75 -5.31 -17.76
C ARG A 160 -3.79 -5.41 -18.95
N MET A 161 -4.27 -5.94 -20.07
CA MET A 161 -3.52 -5.93 -21.31
C MET A 161 -3.28 -4.48 -21.74
N ASN A 162 -2.01 -4.11 -21.88
CA ASN A 162 -1.64 -2.82 -22.45
C ASN A 162 -1.57 -2.95 -23.98
N PHE A 163 -2.69 -2.69 -24.65
CA PHE A 163 -2.77 -2.79 -26.10
C PHE A 163 -1.95 -1.75 -26.88
N ILE A 164 -1.26 -0.83 -26.20
CA ILE A 164 -0.40 0.19 -26.85
C ILE A 164 1.07 -0.22 -26.80
N ASP A 165 1.44 -1.15 -25.91
CA ASP A 165 2.83 -1.57 -25.74
C ASP A 165 3.20 -2.71 -26.72
N PRO A 166 4.10 -2.46 -27.69
CA PRO A 166 4.55 -3.49 -28.62
C PRO A 166 5.41 -4.58 -27.98
N SER A 167 5.90 -4.38 -26.75
CA SER A 167 6.74 -5.34 -26.05
C SER A 167 5.95 -6.45 -25.33
N GLU A 168 4.63 -6.30 -25.23
CA GLU A 168 3.75 -7.33 -24.67
C GLU A 168 3.78 -8.60 -25.54
N PRO A 169 4.01 -9.81 -24.97
CA PRO A 169 4.21 -11.02 -25.76
C PRO A 169 2.90 -11.65 -26.29
N THR A 170 1.76 -10.98 -26.10
CA THR A 170 0.42 -11.57 -26.30
C THR A 170 -0.26 -11.15 -27.61
N HIS A 171 0.34 -10.22 -28.37
CA HIS A 171 -0.18 -9.76 -29.66
C HIS A 171 0.48 -10.48 -30.85
N ASP A 172 -0.27 -10.56 -31.95
CA ASP A 172 0.20 -11.09 -33.25
C ASP A 172 -0.21 -10.19 -34.44
N VAL A 173 -0.87 -9.06 -34.15
CA VAL A 173 -1.26 -8.05 -35.12
C VAL A 173 -1.37 -6.68 -34.47
N ALA A 174 -1.14 -5.63 -35.26
CA ALA A 174 -1.45 -4.26 -34.89
C ALA A 174 -2.59 -3.72 -35.77
N LEU A 175 -3.67 -3.26 -35.14
CA LEU A 175 -4.71 -2.47 -35.78
C LEU A 175 -4.30 -1.01 -35.78
N ILE A 176 -4.57 -0.29 -36.88
CA ILE A 176 -4.32 1.14 -36.96
C ILE A 176 -5.67 1.85 -36.95
N ILE A 177 -5.92 2.64 -35.91
CA ILE A 177 -7.16 3.42 -35.73
C ILE A 177 -6.75 4.87 -35.57
N ASP A 178 -7.20 5.74 -36.48
CA ASP A 178 -6.85 7.17 -36.50
C ASP A 178 -5.34 7.49 -36.40
N GLY A 179 -4.52 6.59 -36.95
CA GLY A 179 -3.05 6.70 -36.93
C GLY A 179 -2.38 6.13 -35.68
N GLU A 180 -3.13 5.70 -34.67
CA GLU A 180 -2.62 5.01 -33.49
C GLU A 180 -2.59 3.50 -33.70
N LYS A 181 -1.52 2.86 -33.22
CA LYS A 181 -1.34 1.40 -33.28
C LYS A 181 -1.86 0.75 -32.01
N ILE A 182 -2.75 -0.22 -32.18
CA ILE A 182 -3.29 -1.05 -31.11
C ILE A 182 -2.89 -2.50 -31.38
N TYR A 183 -2.06 -3.05 -30.51
CA TYR A 183 -1.52 -4.40 -30.56
C TYR A 183 -2.49 -5.40 -29.94
N VAL A 184 -2.97 -6.36 -30.72
CA VAL A 184 -4.04 -7.29 -30.33
C VAL A 184 -3.74 -8.71 -30.81
N ASN A 185 -4.56 -9.67 -30.37
CA ASN A 185 -4.47 -11.07 -30.78
C ASN A 185 -5.60 -11.42 -31.77
N LYS A 186 -5.26 -11.89 -32.98
CA LYS A 186 -6.21 -12.26 -34.04
C LYS A 186 -7.19 -13.34 -33.59
N GLY A 187 -6.69 -14.37 -32.91
CA GLY A 187 -7.50 -15.49 -32.44
C GLY A 187 -8.57 -15.05 -31.44
N ILE A 188 -8.19 -14.22 -30.46
CA ILE A 188 -9.12 -13.66 -29.48
C ILE A 188 -10.18 -12.79 -30.17
N LEU A 189 -9.79 -11.90 -31.08
CA LEU A 189 -10.73 -11.05 -31.79
C LEU A 189 -11.69 -11.85 -32.68
N ALA A 190 -11.21 -12.89 -33.36
CA ALA A 190 -12.04 -13.76 -34.18
C ALA A 190 -13.05 -14.58 -33.37
N ILE A 191 -12.70 -15.02 -32.15
CA ILE A 191 -13.63 -15.70 -31.23
C ILE A 191 -14.79 -14.78 -30.85
N HIS A 192 -14.53 -13.49 -30.65
CA HIS A 192 -15.52 -12.54 -30.14
C HIS A 192 -16.20 -11.68 -31.22
N SER A 193 -15.72 -11.70 -32.46
CA SER A 193 -16.25 -10.89 -33.55
C SER A 193 -16.23 -11.64 -34.88
N PRO A 194 -17.42 -11.96 -35.45
CA PRO A 194 -17.51 -12.56 -36.78
C PRO A 194 -16.82 -11.71 -37.85
N PHE A 195 -16.87 -10.38 -37.74
CA PHE A 195 -16.18 -9.47 -38.65
C PHE A 195 -14.66 -9.70 -38.64
N PHE A 196 -14.05 -9.75 -37.46
CA PHE A 196 -12.61 -10.02 -37.35
C PHE A 196 -12.27 -11.46 -37.74
N LYS A 197 -13.17 -12.41 -37.48
CA LYS A 197 -13.01 -13.79 -37.95
C LYS A 197 -12.89 -13.85 -39.47
N THR A 198 -13.85 -13.27 -40.18
CA THR A 198 -13.82 -13.19 -41.65
C THR A 198 -12.61 -12.39 -42.14
N MET A 199 -12.30 -11.24 -41.52
CA MET A 199 -11.17 -10.40 -41.89
C MET A 199 -9.82 -11.13 -41.79
N PHE A 200 -9.59 -11.92 -40.73
CA PHE A 200 -8.31 -12.57 -40.48
C PHE A 200 -8.19 -13.98 -41.08
N TYR A 201 -9.29 -14.71 -41.21
CA TYR A 201 -9.28 -16.13 -41.60
C TYR A 201 -10.08 -16.44 -42.87
N GLY A 202 -10.89 -15.50 -43.38
CA GLY A 202 -11.66 -15.69 -44.62
C GLY A 202 -12.88 -16.60 -44.50
N ASP A 203 -13.32 -16.90 -43.27
CA ASP A 203 -14.54 -17.66 -42.94
C ASP A 203 -15.83 -16.86 -43.13
#